data_AF-A0A958AYV5-F1
#
_entry.id   AF-A0A958AYV5-F1
#
_cell.length_a   1.000
_cell.length_b   1.000
_cell.length_c   1.000
_cell.angle_alpha   90.00
_cell.angle_beta   90.00
_cell.angle_gamma   90.00
#
_symmetry.space_group_name_H-M   'P 1'
#
loop_
_entity.id
_entity.type
_entity.pdbx_description
1 polymer ?
#
loop_
_entity_poly.entity_id
_entity_poly.type
_entity_poly.pdbx_seq_one_letter_code
_entity_poly.pdbx_strand_id
1 'polypeptide(L)'
;MKAIIVASSPSAAKPYTLLPQPVDLVIAADGGANWCVAWGWYPDLVVGDMDSIAADVAKQLRDEGVPFVAHPVEKDETDLKLALHAAIDRGADEI
;
A
#
# COMPACT_ATOMS: atom_id res chain seq x y z
N MET A 1 -17.00 3.54 -1.20
CA MET A 1 -15.68 3.94 -1.74
C MET A 1 -14.88 2.69 -2.03
N LYS A 2 -14.28 2.59 -3.23
CA LYS A 2 -13.42 1.46 -3.57
C LYS A 2 -12.01 1.65 -3.00
N ALA A 3 -11.44 0.60 -2.44
CA ALA A 3 -10.01 0.54 -2.12
C ALA A 3 -9.28 -0.42 -3.07
N ILE A 4 -8.00 -0.18 -3.30
CA ILE A 4 -7.09 -1.06 -4.03
C ILE A 4 -5.91 -1.32 -3.10
N ILE A 5 -5.73 -2.59 -2.71
CA ILE A 5 -4.58 -2.99 -1.89
C ILE A 5 -3.51 -3.62 -2.77
N VAL A 6 -2.30 -3.07 -2.72
CA VAL A 6 -1.12 -3.65 -3.38
C VAL A 6 -0.29 -4.36 -2.32
N ALA A 7 -0.27 -5.70 -2.38
CA ALA A 7 0.54 -6.53 -1.51
C ALA A 7 1.97 -6.72 -2.05
N SER A 8 2.88 -7.14 -1.17
CA SER A 8 4.24 -7.53 -1.55
C SER A 8 4.22 -8.85 -2.35
N SER A 9 5.07 -8.94 -3.37
CA SER A 9 5.30 -10.14 -4.18
C SER A 9 6.74 -10.12 -4.71
N PRO A 10 7.43 -11.27 -4.85
CA PRO A 10 8.76 -11.35 -5.46
C PRO A 10 8.80 -10.85 -6.92
N SER A 11 7.67 -10.91 -7.61
CA SER A 11 7.51 -10.41 -8.98
C SER A 11 6.07 -9.99 -9.21
N ALA A 12 5.86 -8.84 -9.85
CA ALA A 12 4.53 -8.38 -10.20
C ALA A 12 4.56 -7.60 -11.53
N ALA A 13 3.63 -7.94 -12.42
CA ALA A 13 3.37 -7.16 -13.63
C ALA A 13 2.36 -6.06 -13.32
N LYS A 14 2.50 -4.89 -13.97
CA LYS A 14 1.50 -3.83 -13.86
C LYS A 14 0.16 -4.36 -14.38
N PRO A 15 -0.94 -4.27 -13.59
CA PRO A 15 -2.23 -4.73 -14.05
C PRO A 15 -2.73 -3.82 -15.20
N TYR A 16 -3.14 -4.45 -16.31
CA TYR A 16 -3.57 -3.72 -17.52
C TYR A 16 -5.05 -3.30 -17.47
N THR A 17 -5.87 -4.02 -16.70
CA THR A 17 -7.33 -3.79 -16.61
C THR A 17 -7.75 -3.02 -15.37
N LEU A 18 -6.80 -2.70 -14.48
CA LEU A 18 -7.04 -1.96 -13.25
C LEU A 18 -6.15 -0.73 -13.27
N LEU A 19 -6.75 0.45 -13.18
CA LEU A 19 -6.06 1.72 -13.00
C LEU A 19 -6.78 2.49 -11.89
N PRO A 20 -6.08 2.87 -10.80
CA PRO A 20 -6.65 3.69 -9.74
C PRO A 20 -7.24 4.97 -10.32
N GLN A 21 -8.47 5.27 -9.93
CA GLN A 21 -9.13 6.54 -10.19
C GLN A 21 -8.90 7.49 -9.01
N PRO A 22 -9.02 8.82 -9.19
CA PRO A 22 -8.84 9.78 -8.10
C PRO A 22 -9.77 9.60 -6.89
N VAL A 23 -10.83 8.80 -7.02
CA VAL A 23 -11.81 8.49 -5.94
C VAL A 23 -11.52 7.18 -5.23
N ASP A 24 -10.56 6.39 -5.73
CA ASP A 24 -10.16 5.12 -5.15
C ASP A 24 -9.15 5.36 -4.02
N LEU A 25 -9.21 4.53 -2.98
CA LEU A 25 -8.23 4.52 -1.91
C LEU A 25 -7.14 3.49 -2.21
N VAL A 26 -5.92 3.91 -2.51
CA VAL A 26 -4.79 3.01 -2.78
C VAL A 26 -3.98 2.78 -1.52
N ILE A 27 -3.87 1.52 -1.06
CA ILE A 27 -3.08 1.15 0.12
C ILE A 27 -1.98 0.18 -0.31
N ALA A 28 -0.73 0.55 0.01
CA ALA A 28 0.40 -0.34 -0.11
C ALA A 28 0.60 -1.13 1.20
N ALA A 29 0.60 -2.45 1.12
CA ALA A 29 1.00 -3.32 2.23
C ALA A 29 2.51 -3.59 2.11
N ASP A 30 3.27 -2.96 3.00
CA ASP A 30 4.71 -3.03 3.13
C ASP A 30 5.44 -2.98 1.77
N GLY A 31 6.14 -4.04 1.36
CA GLY A 31 6.84 -4.13 0.07
C GLY A 31 5.97 -3.89 -1.18
N GLY A 32 4.64 -3.89 -1.05
CA GLY A 32 3.72 -3.42 -2.09
C GLY A 32 3.93 -1.97 -2.51
N ALA A 33 4.52 -1.13 -1.63
CA ALA A 33 4.88 0.25 -1.95
C ALA A 33 5.86 0.35 -3.12
N ASN A 34 6.79 -0.62 -3.22
CA ASN A 34 7.74 -0.70 -4.33
C ASN A 34 7.01 -0.87 -5.67
N TRP A 35 5.98 -1.71 -5.69
CA TRP A 35 5.18 -1.95 -6.90
C TRP A 35 4.32 -0.76 -7.27
N CYS A 36 3.71 -0.07 -6.29
CA CYS A 36 2.99 1.18 -6.54
C CYS A 36 3.89 2.18 -7.28
N VAL A 37 5.06 2.50 -6.73
CA VAL A 37 6.00 3.43 -7.36
C VAL A 37 6.46 2.94 -8.74
N ALA A 38 6.81 1.65 -8.87
CA ALA A 38 7.22 1.06 -10.16
C ALA A 38 6.12 1.15 -11.23
N TRP A 39 4.84 1.11 -10.83
CA TRP A 39 3.71 1.25 -11.74
C TRP A 39 3.28 2.70 -11.97
N GLY A 40 3.93 3.66 -11.32
CA GLY A 40 3.54 5.07 -11.33
C GLY A 40 2.21 5.31 -10.62
N TRP A 41 1.87 4.46 -9.65
CA TRP A 41 0.73 4.61 -8.77
C TRP A 41 1.21 5.25 -7.47
N TYR A 42 0.46 6.23 -6.98
CA TYR A 42 0.76 6.91 -5.74
C TYR A 42 -0.16 6.35 -4.65
N PRO A 43 0.36 5.59 -3.68
CA PRO A 43 -0.46 5.08 -2.58
C PRO A 43 -0.88 6.23 -1.68
N ASP A 44 -2.12 6.19 -1.21
CA ASP A 44 -2.64 7.11 -0.19
C ASP A 44 -2.17 6.72 1.22
N LEU A 45 -1.72 5.49 1.38
CA LEU A 45 -1.28 4.93 2.66
C LEU A 45 -0.30 3.77 2.45
N VAL A 46 0.74 3.72 3.28
CA VAL A 46 1.59 2.55 3.43
C VAL A 46 1.37 1.94 4.82
N VAL A 47 1.16 0.62 4.90
CA VAL A 47 0.92 -0.11 6.15
C VAL A 47 1.86 -1.31 6.23
N GLY A 48 2.51 -1.51 7.37
CA GLY A 48 3.39 -2.65 7.62
C GLY A 48 4.49 -2.30 8.62
N ASP A 49 5.57 -3.06 8.64
CA ASP A 49 6.77 -2.79 9.46
C ASP A 49 7.86 -2.01 8.71
N MET A 50 7.70 -1.81 7.40
CA MET A 50 8.60 -1.09 6.49
C MET A 50 9.90 -1.83 6.18
N ASP A 51 9.98 -3.14 6.43
CA ASP A 51 11.22 -3.91 6.26
C ASP A 51 11.49 -4.32 4.79
N SER A 52 10.45 -4.44 3.97
CA SER A 52 10.56 -4.86 2.57
C SER A 52 10.44 -3.70 1.58
N ILE A 53 10.47 -2.45 2.05
CA ILE A 53 10.41 -1.25 1.21
C ILE A 53 11.82 -0.77 0.87
N ALA A 54 12.10 -0.54 -0.42
CA ALA A 54 13.36 0.02 -0.86
C ALA A 54 13.55 1.45 -0.30
N ALA A 55 14.76 1.78 0.12
CA ALA A 55 15.03 3.03 0.84
C ALA A 55 14.73 4.30 0.00
N ASP A 56 14.97 4.24 -1.30
CA ASP A 56 14.64 5.30 -2.26
C ASP A 56 13.12 5.46 -2.43
N VAL A 57 12.38 4.36 -2.55
CA VAL A 57 10.91 4.33 -2.57
C VAL A 57 10.33 4.92 -1.28
N ALA A 58 10.80 4.47 -0.11
CA ALA A 58 10.35 4.97 1.16
C ALA A 58 10.63 6.48 1.31
N LYS A 59 11.81 6.93 0.87
CA LYS A 59 12.16 8.35 0.87
C LYS A 59 11.24 9.16 -0.05
N GLN A 60 11.04 8.70 -1.28
CA GLN A 60 10.18 9.38 -2.26
C GLN A 60 8.77 9.57 -1.71
N LEU A 61 8.13 8.49 -1.23
CA LEU A 61 6.76 8.54 -0.72
C LEU A 61 6.65 9.46 0.51
N ARG A 62 7.66 9.49 1.39
CA ARG A 62 7.70 10.42 2.52
C ARG A 62 7.84 11.88 2.07
N ASP A 63 8.69 12.15 1.09
CA ASP A 63 8.87 13.50 0.54
C ASP A 63 7.59 14.01 -0.14
N GLU A 64 6.80 13.10 -0.73
CA GLU A 64 5.48 13.36 -1.32
C GLU A 64 4.35 13.46 -0.27
N GLY A 65 4.65 13.21 1.02
CA GLY A 65 3.71 13.35 2.12
C GLY A 65 2.78 12.14 2.33
N VAL A 66 3.07 10.99 1.74
CA VAL A 66 2.29 9.77 1.94
C VAL A 66 2.41 9.32 3.40
N PRO A 67 1.29 9.06 4.10
CA PRO A 67 1.31 8.57 5.47
C PRO A 67 1.80 7.12 5.55
N PHE A 68 2.64 6.84 6.56
CA PHE A 68 3.11 5.50 6.90
C PHE A 68 2.52 5.12 8.26
N VAL A 69 1.79 4.02 8.31
CA VAL A 69 1.28 3.44 9.55
C VAL A 69 2.11 2.22 9.90
N ALA A 70 3.06 2.42 10.81
CA ALA A 70 3.93 1.38 11.29
C ALA A 70 3.22 0.47 12.29
N HIS A 71 3.23 -0.82 12.01
CA HIS A 71 2.80 -1.86 12.93
C HIS A 71 4.01 -2.70 13.35
N PRO A 72 4.22 -2.91 14.66
CA PRO A 72 5.31 -3.76 15.12
C PRO A 72 5.07 -5.22 14.73
N VAL A 73 6.15 -5.89 14.32
CA VAL A 73 6.21 -7.32 13.93
C VAL A 73 5.62 -8.26 15.00
N GLU A 74 5.63 -7.85 16.27
CA GLU A 74 5.08 -8.64 17.38
C GLU A 74 3.56 -8.85 17.33
N LYS A 75 2.85 -8.14 16.45
CA LYS A 75 1.45 -8.43 16.17
C LYS A 75 1.41 -9.55 15.13
N ASP A 76 0.81 -10.70 15.46
CA ASP A 76 0.59 -11.85 14.56
C ASP A 76 -0.36 -11.54 13.36
N GLU A 77 -0.39 -10.31 12.88
CA GLU A 77 -1.21 -9.87 11.75
C GLU A 77 -0.31 -9.59 10.54
N THR A 78 -0.65 -10.19 9.39
CA THR A 78 0.08 -9.93 8.15
C THR A 78 -0.16 -8.50 7.67
N ASP A 79 0.79 -7.92 6.94
CA ASP A 79 0.65 -6.56 6.40
C ASP A 79 -0.61 -6.40 5.53
N LEU A 80 -0.97 -7.46 4.79
CA LEU A 80 -2.21 -7.49 4.02
C LEU A 80 -3.45 -7.39 4.91
N LYS A 81 -3.47 -8.06 6.07
CA LYS A 81 -4.57 -7.96 7.04
C LYS A 81 -4.65 -6.54 7.62
N LEU A 82 -3.51 -5.95 7.93
CA LEU A 82 -3.44 -4.57 8.42
C LEU A 82 -3.94 -3.56 7.37
N ALA A 83 -3.56 -3.74 6.11
CA ALA A 83 -4.06 -2.94 4.99
C ALA A 83 -5.57 -3.11 4.79
N LEU A 84 -6.09 -4.33 4.94
CA LEU A 84 -7.52 -4.62 4.86
C LEU A 84 -8.31 -3.89 5.97
N HIS A 85 -7.84 -3.96 7.21
CA HIS A 85 -8.44 -3.19 8.31
C HIS A 85 -8.37 -1.69 8.04
N ALA A 86 -7.22 -1.18 7.57
CA ALA A 86 -7.04 0.23 7.24
C ALA A 86 -7.98 0.73 6.13
N ALA A 87 -8.32 -0.12 5.16
CA ALA A 87 -9.30 0.16 4.11
C ALA A 87 -10.72 0.25 4.70
N ILE A 88 -11.12 -0.74 5.51
CA ILE A 88 -12.44 -0.79 6.15
C ILE A 88 -12.63 0.40 7.09
N ASP A 89 -11.64 0.73 7.92
CA ASP A 89 -11.68 1.85 8.86
C ASP A 89 -11.82 3.21 8.16
N ARG A 90 -11.39 3.30 6.88
CA ARG A 90 -11.53 4.49 6.03
C ARG A 90 -12.83 4.50 5.22
N GLY A 91 -13.70 3.51 5.41
CA GLY A 91 -15.02 3.45 4.76
C GLY A 91 -15.01 2.80 3.39
N ALA A 92 -14.05 1.92 3.09
CA ALA A 92 -14.10 1.12 1.88
C ALA A 92 -15.29 0.14 1.92
N ASP A 93 -16.07 0.09 0.84
CA ASP A 93 -17.20 -0.84 0.65
C ASP A 93 -16.93 -1.87 -0.47
N GLU A 94 -15.86 -1.67 -1.24
CA GLU A 94 -15.29 -2.59 -2.22
C GLU A 94 -13.76 -2.58 -2.06
N ILE A 95 -13.10 -3.74 -2.15
CA ILE A 95 -11.64 -3.92 -2.02
C ILE A 95 -11.17 -4.88 -3.11
#